data_AF-A0A7D9JAI6-F1
#
_entry.id   AF-A0A7D9JAI6-F1
#
_cell.length_a   1.000
_cell.length_b   1.000
_cell.length_c   1.000
_cell.angle_alpha   90.00
_cell.angle_beta   90.00
_cell.angle_gamma   90.00
#
_symmetry.space_group_name_H-M   'P 1'
#
loop_
_entity.id
_entity.type
_entity.pdbx_description
1 polymer ?
#
loop_
_entity_poly.entity_id
_entity_poly.type
_entity_poly.pdbx_seq_one_letter_code
_entity_poly.pdbx_strand_id
1 'polypeptide(L)'
;MKKDPKENMKFVLKEIATRAGMSAGKKMGYVNNFTKLIQTTAVGSDFGFSSEEIIICLRVTIFNRSKEVRAAAVRALRYLFTDENSFSEMMKLRVDIFIVR
;
A
#
# COMPACT_ATOMS: atom_id res chain seq x y z
N MET A 1 3.79 -4.68 -16.85
CA MET A 1 4.65 -3.71 -16.14
C MET A 1 6.08 -3.96 -16.60
N LYS A 2 6.63 -3.11 -17.47
CA LYS A 2 8.04 -3.12 -17.87
C LYS A 2 8.50 -1.66 -17.85
N LYS A 3 9.00 -1.25 -16.68
CA LYS A 3 9.64 0.02 -16.33
C LYS A 3 10.25 -0.13 -14.94
N ASP A 4 11.22 0.71 -14.59
CA ASP A 4 11.91 0.75 -13.31
C ASP A 4 10.95 0.53 -12.11
N PRO A 5 11.25 -0.37 -11.14
CA PRO A 5 10.47 -0.53 -9.91
C PRO A 5 10.08 0.78 -9.23
N LYS A 6 10.94 1.81 -9.28
CA LYS A 6 10.66 3.14 -8.72
C LYS A 6 9.55 3.87 -9.45
N GLU A 7 9.58 3.89 -10.79
CA GLU A 7 8.53 4.49 -11.61
C GLU A 7 7.19 3.77 -11.40
N ASN A 8 7.22 2.43 -11.35
CA ASN A 8 6.02 1.63 -11.10
C ASN A 8 5.44 1.92 -9.71
N MET A 9 6.30 1.98 -8.68
CA MET A 9 5.87 2.30 -7.33
C MET A 9 5.25 3.69 -7.26
N LYS A 10 5.94 4.71 -7.80
CA LYS A 10 5.45 6.09 -7.84
C LYS A 10 4.08 6.19 -8.51
N PHE A 11 3.91 5.53 -9.66
CA PHE A 11 2.64 5.52 -10.36
C PHE A 11 1.53 4.88 -9.51
N VAL A 12 1.78 3.70 -8.95
CA VAL A 12 0.78 2.97 -8.17
C VAL A 12 0.41 3.71 -6.89
N LEU A 13 1.38 4.26 -6.15
CA LEU A 13 1.12 5.03 -4.93
C LEU A 13 0.31 6.30 -5.22
N LYS A 14 0.60 7.00 -6.33
CA LYS A 14 -0.19 8.16 -6.76
C LYS A 14 -1.66 7.79 -6.97
N GLU A 15 -1.93 6.70 -7.69
CA GLU A 15 -3.30 6.24 -7.94
C GLU A 15 -3.99 5.77 -6.64
N ILE A 16 -3.25 5.15 -5.72
CA ILE A 16 -3.74 4.78 -4.38
C ILE A 16 -4.00 6.01 -3.49
N ALA A 17 -3.26 7.10 -3.63
CA ALA A 17 -3.48 8.32 -2.86
C ALA A 17 -4.67 9.17 -3.37
N THR A 18 -5.05 9.03 -4.65
CA THR A 18 -6.15 9.80 -5.26
C THR A 18 -7.50 9.55 -4.57
N ARG A 19 -8.05 10.56 -3.88
CA ARG A 19 -9.25 10.38 -3.02
C ARG A 19 -10.59 10.38 -3.78
N ALA A 20 -10.66 11.05 -4.94
CA ALA A 20 -11.90 11.26 -5.68
C ALA A 20 -11.78 10.83 -7.15
N GLY A 21 -12.91 10.55 -7.80
CA GLY A 21 -12.96 10.23 -9.23
C GLY A 21 -12.54 8.80 -9.62
N MET A 22 -12.41 7.89 -8.65
CA MET A 22 -12.05 6.49 -8.90
C MET A 22 -13.10 5.53 -8.38
N SER A 23 -13.51 4.56 -9.21
CA SER A 23 -14.38 3.48 -8.78
C SER A 23 -13.66 2.56 -7.79
N ALA A 24 -14.43 1.91 -6.90
CA ALA A 24 -13.88 0.96 -5.92
C ALA A 24 -13.09 -0.17 -6.59
N GLY A 25 -13.60 -0.72 -7.70
CA GLY A 25 -12.92 -1.79 -8.45
C GLY A 25 -11.57 -1.34 -9.01
N LYS A 26 -11.49 -0.12 -9.58
CA LYS A 26 -10.23 0.43 -10.09
C LYS A 26 -9.24 0.69 -8.95
N LYS A 27 -9.72 1.23 -7.82
CA LYS A 27 -8.91 1.46 -6.61
C LYS A 27 -8.32 0.17 -6.06
N MET A 28 -9.15 -0.87 -5.94
CA MET A 28 -8.72 -2.21 -5.53
C MET A 28 -7.68 -2.78 -6.49
N GLY A 29 -7.85 -2.59 -7.80
CA GLY A 29 -6.88 -2.98 -8.82
C GLY A 29 -5.50 -2.38 -8.57
N TYR A 30 -5.40 -1.09 -8.23
CA TYR A 30 -4.11 -0.48 -7.88
C TYR A 30 -3.50 -1.02 -6.59
N VAL A 31 -4.30 -1.30 -5.56
CA VAL A 31 -3.81 -1.92 -4.32
C VAL A 31 -3.28 -3.34 -4.58
N ASN A 32 -3.94 -4.11 -5.45
CA ASN A 32 -3.47 -5.43 -5.85
C ASN A 32 -2.18 -5.34 -6.70
N ASN A 33 -2.08 -4.34 -7.58
CA ASN A 33 -0.85 -4.08 -8.35
C ASN A 33 0.31 -3.69 -7.44
N PHE A 34 0.08 -2.87 -6.42
CA PHE A 34 1.06 -2.56 -5.37
C PHE A 34 1.51 -3.84 -4.67
N THR A 35 0.56 -4.67 -4.23
CA THR A 35 0.85 -5.94 -3.53
C THR A 35 1.72 -6.84 -4.41
N LYS A 36 1.37 -6.97 -5.69
CA LYS A 36 2.17 -7.75 -6.64
C LYS A 36 3.57 -7.17 -6.83
N LEU A 37 3.71 -5.84 -6.87
CA LEU A 37 5.01 -5.17 -7.01
C LEU A 37 5.92 -5.50 -5.82
N ILE A 38 5.45 -5.33 -4.58
CA ILE A 38 6.27 -5.62 -3.39
C ILE A 38 6.61 -7.10 -3.25
N GLN A 39 5.77 -8.02 -3.75
CA GLN A 39 6.03 -9.45 -3.72
C GLN A 39 7.00 -9.93 -4.82
N THR A 40 7.01 -9.26 -5.97
CA THR A 40 7.81 -9.67 -7.14
C THR A 40 9.15 -8.97 -7.22
N THR A 41 9.31 -7.85 -6.51
CA THR A 41 10.57 -7.15 -6.39
C THR A 41 11.46 -7.79 -5.31
N ALA A 42 12.77 -7.88 -5.57
CA ALA A 42 13.71 -8.49 -4.64
C ALA A 42 13.75 -7.74 -3.30
N VAL A 43 13.94 -8.49 -2.20
CA VAL A 43 14.12 -7.93 -0.85
C VAL A 43 15.27 -6.92 -0.85
N GLY A 44 15.04 -5.73 -0.30
CA GLY A 44 16.03 -4.64 -0.27
C GLY A 44 16.09 -3.77 -1.53
N SER A 45 15.21 -3.99 -2.50
CA SER A 45 15.13 -3.10 -3.66
C SER A 45 14.66 -1.70 -3.26
N ASP A 46 15.33 -0.69 -3.80
CA ASP A 46 14.98 0.70 -3.58
C ASP A 46 13.76 1.09 -4.44
N PHE A 47 12.61 1.27 -3.79
CA PHE A 47 11.39 1.76 -4.42
C PHE A 47 11.35 3.28 -4.60
N GLY A 48 12.36 4.01 -4.10
CA GLY A 48 12.44 5.46 -4.14
C GLY A 48 11.52 6.16 -3.14
N PHE A 49 10.97 5.41 -2.18
CA PHE A 49 10.10 5.91 -1.11
C PHE A 49 10.46 5.23 0.21
N SER A 50 10.35 5.98 1.29
CA SER A 50 10.43 5.44 2.65
C SER A 50 9.22 4.54 2.95
N SER A 51 9.39 3.62 3.90
CA SER A 51 8.28 2.80 4.40
C SER A 51 7.13 3.67 4.93
N GLU A 52 7.44 4.79 5.59
CA GLU A 52 6.46 5.73 6.10
C GLU A 52 5.59 6.33 5.00
N GLU A 53 6.18 6.83 3.91
CA GLU A 53 5.44 7.38 2.77
C GLU A 53 4.49 6.35 2.14
N ILE A 54 4.98 5.11 1.99
CA ILE A 54 4.17 3.99 1.46
C ILE A 54 2.97 3.73 2.38
N ILE A 55 3.20 3.65 3.69
CA ILE A 55 2.15 3.41 4.69
C ILE A 55 1.11 4.53 4.68
N ILE A 56 1.54 5.80 4.59
CA ILE A 56 0.63 6.96 4.54
C ILE A 56 -0.27 6.88 3.30
N CYS A 57 0.26 6.52 2.13
CA CYS A 57 -0.55 6.32 0.93
C CYS A 57 -1.58 5.20 1.11
N LEU A 58 -1.19 4.07 1.71
CA LEU A 58 -2.09 2.94 1.95
C LEU A 58 -3.17 3.24 2.99
N ARG A 59 -2.94 4.13 3.96
CA ARG A 59 -3.97 4.49 4.96
C ARG A 59 -5.26 4.98 4.30
N VAL A 60 -5.18 5.68 3.16
CA VAL A 60 -6.37 6.17 2.43
C VAL A 60 -7.30 5.04 2.00
N THR A 61 -6.78 3.85 1.70
CA THR A 61 -7.59 2.70 1.27
C THR A 61 -8.20 1.93 2.43
N ILE A 62 -7.63 2.04 3.64
CA ILE A 62 -8.22 1.49 4.88
C ILE A 62 -9.52 2.23 5.24
N PHE A 63 -9.60 3.53 4.95
CA PHE A 63 -10.83 4.33 5.16
C PHE A 63 -11.83 4.28 3.99
N ASN A 64 -11.60 3.41 3.00
CA ASN A 64 -12.49 3.36 1.85
C ASN A 64 -13.87 2.79 2.24
N ARG A 65 -14.94 3.35 1.65
CA ARG A 65 -16.32 2.88 1.89
C ARG A 65 -16.53 1.43 1.41
N SER A 66 -15.82 0.99 0.38
CA SER A 66 -15.89 -0.39 -0.11
C SER A 66 -15.12 -1.34 0.81
N LYS A 67 -15.81 -2.39 1.26
CA LYS A 67 -15.20 -3.47 2.07
C LYS A 67 -14.11 -4.22 1.29
N GLU A 68 -14.27 -4.34 -0.03
CA GLU A 68 -13.32 -5.02 -0.92
C GLU A 68 -12.00 -4.25 -1.01
N VAL A 69 -12.07 -2.92 -1.12
CA VAL A 69 -10.89 -2.05 -1.12
C VAL A 69 -10.18 -2.12 0.23
N ARG A 70 -10.93 -2.11 1.35
CA ARG A 70 -10.35 -2.24 2.70
C ARG A 70 -9.67 -3.60 2.89
N ALA A 71 -10.31 -4.69 2.47
CA ALA A 71 -9.73 -6.03 2.54
C ALA A 71 -8.45 -6.16 1.68
N ALA A 72 -8.43 -5.53 0.50
CA ALA A 72 -7.22 -5.47 -0.33
C ALA A 72 -6.10 -4.68 0.35
N ALA A 73 -6.41 -3.57 1.03
CA ALA A 73 -5.45 -2.77 1.77
C ALA A 73 -4.81 -3.57 2.92
N VAL A 74 -5.63 -4.25 3.73
CA VAL A 74 -5.13 -5.09 4.83
C VAL A 74 -4.23 -6.22 4.31
N ARG A 75 -4.59 -6.83 3.16
CA ARG A 75 -3.73 -7.81 2.49
C ARG A 75 -2.40 -7.21 2.08
N ALA A 76 -2.39 -6.01 1.49
CA ALA A 76 -1.17 -5.32 1.10
C ALA A 76 -0.26 -5.02 2.30
N LEU A 77 -0.83 -4.56 3.42
CA LEU A 77 -0.10 -4.29 4.67
C LEU A 77 0.57 -5.55 5.21
N ARG A 78 -0.10 -6.71 5.17
CA ARG A 78 0.48 -7.99 5.57
C ARG A 78 1.76 -8.34 4.81
N TYR A 79 1.84 -7.97 3.53
CA TYR A 79 3.05 -8.20 2.72
C TYR A 79 4.09 -7.10 2.89
N LEU A 80 3.72 -5.94 3.42
CA LEU A 80 4.64 -4.84 3.70
C LEU A 80 5.35 -5.01 5.05
N PHE A 81 4.66 -5.59 6.04
CA PHE A 81 5.18 -5.78 7.40
C PHE A 81 5.69 -7.20 7.60
N THR A 82 6.90 -7.46 7.12
CA THR A 82 7.53 -8.79 7.14
C THR A 82 8.47 -9.01 8.33
N ASP A 83 8.90 -7.94 8.99
CA ASP A 83 9.89 -7.97 10.06
C ASP A 83 9.53 -7.01 11.22
N GLU A 84 10.25 -7.12 12.34
CA GLU A 84 9.99 -6.30 13.53
C GLU A 84 10.19 -4.79 13.28
N ASN A 85 11.11 -4.40 12.40
CA ASN A 85 11.37 -3.00 12.10
C ASN A 85 10.19 -2.37 11.33
N SER A 86 9.74 -3.04 10.28
CA SER A 86 8.57 -2.64 9.50
C SER A 86 7.28 -2.64 10.34
N PHE A 87 7.14 -3.59 11.28
CA PHE A 87 6.06 -3.59 12.27
C PHE A 87 6.17 -2.42 13.27
N SER A 88 7.36 -2.08 13.73
CA SER A 88 7.60 -0.93 14.62
C SER A 88 7.19 0.39 13.95
N GLU A 89 7.54 0.58 12.68
CA GLU A 89 7.11 1.74 11.87
C GLU A 89 5.59 1.81 11.73
N MET A 90 4.93 0.66 11.50
CA MET A 90 3.47 0.56 11.49
C MET A 90 2.85 1.06 12.80
N MET A 91 3.41 0.64 13.95
CA MET A 91 2.93 1.02 15.28
C MET A 91 3.13 2.51 15.57
N LYS A 92 4.28 3.09 15.15
CA LYS A 92 4.53 4.54 15.26
C LYS A 92 3.47 5.35 14.49
N LEU A 93 3.09 4.87 13.31
CA LEU A 93 2.08 5.50 12.45
C LEU A 93 0.63 5.20 12.87
N ARG A 94 0.45 4.45 13.97
CA ARG A 94 -0.85 4.11 14.57
C ARG A 94 -1.79 3.41 13.59
N VAL A 95 -1.23 2.60 12.69
CA VAL A 95 -2.03 1.88 11.67
C VAL A 95 -2.87 0.78 12.31
N ASP A 96 -2.41 0.22 13.42
CA ASP A 96 -3.11 -0.74 14.29
C ASP A 96 -4.53 -0.28 14.66
N ILE A 97 -4.70 0.99 15.01
CA ILE A 97 -6.00 1.59 15.33
C ILE A 97 -7.00 1.49 14.16
N PHE A 98 -6.51 1.46 12.93
CA PHE A 98 -7.35 1.40 11.73
C PHE A 98 -7.64 -0.04 11.29
N ILE A 99 -6.91 -1.02 11.81
CA ILE A 99 -7.17 -2.45 11.56
C ILE A 99 -8.23 -3.00 12.53
N VAL A 100 -8.23 -2.53 13.78
CA VAL A 100 -9.18 -2.97 14.83
C VAL A 100 -10.60 -2.40 14.62
N ARG A 101 -10.73 -1.32 13.83
CA ARG A 101 -11.98 -0.59 13.60
C ARG A 101 -12.96 -1.26 12.64
#